data_AF-A0A958J568-F1
#
_entry.id   AF-A0A958J568-F1
#
_cell.length_a   1.000
_cell.length_b   1.000
_cell.length_c   1.000
_cell.angle_alpha   90.00
_cell.angle_beta   90.00
_cell.angle_gamma   90.00
#
_symmetry.space_group_name_H-M   'P 1'
#
loop_
_entity.id
_entity.type
_entity.pdbx_description
1 polymer ?
#
loop_
_entity_poly.entity_id
_entity_poly.type
_entity_poly.pdbx_seq_one_letter_code
_entity_poly.pdbx_strand_id
1 'polypeptide(L)'
;LKAALSEESNQAKFAKKLYALLYQDVDLRVRFNQFATCLHRIEAAKWTIQTFFLFMVYPDKYLFMKPTTTRNAAAAFSFDLKYKKDLNWRSYRNLLAFGKYVADELEKVGGNLQPQDMIDVQSFMWSIAQGRLV
;
A
#
# COMPACT_ATOMS: atom_id res chain seq x y z
N LEU A 1 -2.39 16.23 -2.64
CA LEU A 1 -1.66 16.10 -3.92
C LEU A 1 -1.90 17.31 -4.81
N LYS A 2 -3.16 17.70 -5.12
CA LYS A 2 -3.47 18.89 -5.93
C LYS A 2 -2.65 20.15 -5.55
N ALA A 3 -2.70 20.56 -4.29
CA ALA A 3 -1.92 21.72 -3.81
C ALA A 3 -0.41 21.54 -3.98
N ALA A 4 0.13 20.38 -3.60
CA ALA A 4 1.57 20.07 -3.74
C ALA A 4 2.09 20.12 -5.18
N LEU A 5 1.22 19.92 -6.17
CA LEU A 5 1.54 19.91 -7.59
C LEU A 5 1.12 21.21 -8.31
N SER A 6 0.84 22.30 -7.58
CA SER A 6 0.57 23.61 -8.21
C SER A 6 1.79 24.16 -8.94
N GLU A 7 2.99 23.90 -8.41
CA GLU A 7 4.26 24.35 -8.97
C GLU A 7 4.83 23.34 -9.98
N GLU A 8 5.25 23.81 -11.15
CA GLU A 8 5.88 22.98 -12.19
C GLU A 8 7.12 22.25 -11.68
N SER A 9 7.93 22.91 -10.84
CA SER A 9 9.12 22.29 -10.24
C SER A 9 8.77 21.07 -9.36
N ASN A 10 7.61 21.07 -8.70
CA ASN A 10 7.13 19.94 -7.91
C ASN A 10 6.54 18.85 -8.79
N GLN A 11 5.85 19.20 -9.88
CA GLN A 11 5.38 18.26 -10.88
C GLN A 11 6.54 17.45 -11.47
N ALA A 12 7.62 18.12 -11.90
CA ALA A 12 8.79 17.47 -12.45
C ALA A 12 9.48 16.54 -11.44
N LYS A 13 9.64 16.96 -10.18
CA LYS A 13 10.21 16.12 -9.11
C LYS A 13 9.34 14.89 -8.84
N PHE A 14 8.03 15.10 -8.72
CA PHE A 14 7.06 14.03 -8.48
C PHE A 14 7.05 13.02 -9.62
N ALA A 15 6.94 13.46 -10.87
CA ALA A 15 6.91 12.60 -12.05
C ALA A 15 8.17 11.73 -12.16
N LYS A 16 9.36 12.32 -11.99
CA LYS A 16 10.64 11.57 -11.99
C LYS A 16 10.70 10.52 -10.90
N LYS A 17 10.24 10.85 -9.69
CA LYS A 17 10.26 9.92 -8.55
C LYS A 17 9.16 8.86 -8.61
N LEU A 18 8.02 9.18 -9.22
CA LEU A 18 6.98 8.20 -9.52
C LEU A 18 7.45 7.21 -10.61
N TYR A 19 8.07 7.70 -11.69
CA TYR A 19 8.67 6.84 -12.71
C TYR A 19 9.71 5.90 -12.10
N ALA A 20 10.59 6.45 -11.25
CA ALA A 20 11.55 5.66 -10.50
C ALA A 20 10.87 4.59 -9.64
N LEU A 21 9.80 4.95 -8.91
CA LEU A 21 9.02 4.00 -8.11
C LEU A 21 8.50 2.83 -8.95
N LEU A 22 7.95 3.12 -10.13
CA LEU A 22 7.23 2.13 -10.93
C LEU A 22 8.14 1.26 -11.80
N TYR A 23 9.22 1.82 -12.35
CA TYR A 23 9.91 1.19 -13.48
C TYR A 23 11.42 1.03 -13.32
N GLN A 24 12.05 1.65 -12.32
CA GLN A 24 13.50 1.44 -12.14
C GLN A 24 13.79 0.04 -11.64
N ASP A 25 14.76 -0.60 -12.28
CA ASP A 25 15.26 -1.92 -11.90
C ASP A 25 16.28 -1.82 -10.76
N VAL A 26 15.78 -1.40 -9.60
CA VAL A 26 16.49 -1.44 -8.32
C VAL A 26 15.56 -1.95 -7.24
N ASP A 27 16.09 -2.29 -6.07
CA ASP A 27 15.30 -2.81 -4.95
C ASP A 27 14.10 -1.88 -4.60
N LEU A 28 12.94 -2.49 -4.37
CA LEU A 28 11.69 -1.76 -4.12
C LEU A 28 11.78 -0.85 -2.90
N ARG A 29 12.47 -1.27 -1.81
CA ARG A 29 12.66 -0.44 -0.62
C ARG A 29 13.37 0.86 -0.97
N VAL A 30 14.37 0.80 -1.85
CA VAL A 30 15.13 1.98 -2.27
C VAL A 30 14.20 2.97 -2.97
N ARG A 31 13.47 2.51 -3.99
CA ARG A 31 12.55 3.37 -4.76
C ARG A 31 11.39 3.89 -3.92
N PHE A 32 10.84 3.04 -3.05
CA PHE A 32 9.80 3.40 -2.08
C PHE A 32 10.25 4.55 -1.19
N ASN A 33 11.43 4.44 -0.58
CA ASN A 33 11.96 5.47 0.32
C ASN A 33 12.26 6.77 -0.45
N GLN A 34 12.80 6.67 -1.67
CA GLN A 34 13.02 7.86 -2.51
C GLN A 34 11.73 8.59 -2.87
N PHE A 35 10.66 7.86 -3.18
CA PHE A 35 9.34 8.45 -3.42
C PHE A 35 8.77 9.07 -2.14
N ALA A 36 8.90 8.40 -0.99
CA ALA A 36 8.48 8.95 0.30
C ALA A 36 9.21 10.27 0.62
N THR A 37 10.53 10.32 0.43
CA THR A 37 11.32 11.56 0.57
C THR A 37 10.81 12.66 -0.36
N CYS A 38 10.46 12.34 -1.62
CA CYS A 38 9.86 13.30 -2.54
C CYS A 38 8.53 13.83 -2.01
N LEU A 39 7.65 12.95 -1.55
CA LEU A 39 6.34 13.33 -1.01
C LEU A 39 6.48 14.24 0.22
N HIS A 40 7.45 13.98 1.11
CA HIS A 40 7.72 14.87 2.24
C HIS A 40 8.17 16.26 1.78
N ARG A 41 9.07 16.35 0.79
CA ARG A 41 9.59 17.63 0.28
C ARG A 41 8.53 18.51 -0.38
N ILE A 42 7.49 17.90 -0.95
CA ILE A 42 6.38 18.63 -1.58
C ILE A 42 5.14 18.70 -0.68
N GLU A 43 5.28 18.38 0.62
CA GLU A 43 4.19 18.40 1.61
C GLU A 43 2.97 17.53 1.23
N ALA A 44 3.21 16.42 0.52
CA ALA A 44 2.21 15.46 0.09
C ALA A 44 2.36 14.08 0.72
N ALA A 45 3.16 13.94 1.78
CA ALA A 45 3.40 12.67 2.45
C ALA A 45 2.13 12.08 3.07
N LYS A 46 1.51 11.14 2.33
CA LYS A 46 0.32 10.38 2.76
C LYS A 46 0.47 8.93 2.32
N TRP A 47 0.11 8.00 3.20
CA TRP A 47 0.14 6.56 2.93
C TRP A 47 -0.62 6.16 1.67
N THR A 48 -1.78 6.80 1.48
CA THR A 48 -2.60 6.59 0.30
C THR A 48 -1.85 6.97 -0.98
N ILE A 49 -1.17 8.13 -1.02
CA ILE A 49 -0.40 8.55 -2.20
C ILE A 49 0.82 7.64 -2.41
N GLN A 50 1.54 7.30 -1.33
CA GLN A 50 2.76 6.49 -1.37
C GLN A 50 2.55 5.10 -1.99
N THR A 51 1.36 4.52 -1.83
CA THR A 51 1.10 3.12 -2.17
C THR A 51 0.11 2.93 -3.32
N PHE A 52 -0.65 3.98 -3.68
CA PHE A 52 -1.68 3.90 -4.71
C PHE A 52 -1.14 3.47 -6.08
N PHE A 53 -0.07 4.09 -6.56
CA PHE A 53 0.40 3.84 -7.93
C PHE A 53 0.98 2.44 -8.10
N LEU A 54 1.72 1.93 -7.10
CA LEU A 54 2.20 0.54 -7.13
C LEU A 54 1.02 -0.45 -7.15
N PHE A 55 0.01 -0.22 -6.29
CA PHE A 55 -1.19 -1.04 -6.23
C PHE A 55 -1.96 -1.07 -7.56
N MET A 56 -2.11 0.08 -8.22
CA MET A 56 -2.83 0.17 -9.49
C MET A 56 -2.07 -0.43 -10.68
N VAL A 57 -0.73 -0.28 -10.71
CA VAL A 57 0.09 -0.72 -11.85
C VAL A 57 0.47 -2.20 -11.74
N TYR A 58 0.63 -2.71 -10.51
CA TYR A 58 0.98 -4.12 -10.25
C TYR A 58 0.08 -4.72 -9.16
N PRO A 59 -1.23 -4.89 -9.47
CA PRO A 59 -2.20 -5.41 -8.52
C PRO A 59 -1.93 -6.88 -8.13
N ASP A 60 -1.16 -7.60 -8.94
CA ASP A 60 -0.68 -8.95 -8.66
C ASP A 60 0.35 -8.99 -7.50
N LYS A 61 0.98 -7.85 -7.17
CA LYS A 61 2.14 -7.80 -6.26
C LYS A 61 1.94 -6.94 -5.03
N TYR A 62 1.19 -5.85 -5.14
CA TYR A 62 1.20 -4.81 -4.13
C TYR A 62 -0.17 -4.54 -3.55
N LEU A 63 -0.18 -3.99 -2.33
CA LEU A 63 -1.38 -3.53 -1.63
C LEU A 63 -1.38 -2.02 -1.45
N PHE A 64 -2.57 -1.47 -1.28
CA PHE A 64 -2.82 -0.07 -0.97
C PHE A 64 -3.02 0.13 0.54
N MET A 65 -2.25 1.05 1.12
CA MET A 65 -2.36 1.37 2.53
C MET A 65 -3.41 2.45 2.78
N LYS A 66 -4.57 2.02 3.29
CA LYS A 66 -5.60 2.87 3.89
C LYS A 66 -5.56 2.72 5.41
N PRO A 67 -4.86 3.62 6.15
CA PRO A 67 -4.42 3.34 7.52
C PRO A 67 -5.47 2.83 8.51
N THR A 68 -6.68 3.40 8.51
CA THR A 68 -7.73 2.96 9.43
C THR A 68 -8.21 1.55 9.08
N THR A 69 -8.63 1.33 7.84
CA THR A 69 -9.18 0.03 7.41
C THR A 69 -8.13 -1.07 7.45
N THR A 70 -6.88 -0.78 7.05
CA THR A 70 -5.78 -1.75 7.12
C THR A 70 -5.45 -2.17 8.56
N ARG A 71 -5.48 -1.24 9.52
CA ARG A 71 -5.27 -1.57 10.94
C ARG A 71 -6.40 -2.38 11.53
N ASN A 72 -7.65 -2.06 11.18
CA ASN A 72 -8.81 -2.83 11.63
C ASN A 72 -8.77 -4.26 11.10
N ALA A 73 -8.41 -4.46 9.82
CA ALA A 73 -8.22 -5.78 9.24
C ALA A 73 -7.11 -6.54 9.97
N ALA A 74 -5.95 -5.91 10.19
CA ALA A 74 -4.85 -6.54 10.91
C ALA A 74 -5.25 -6.97 12.34
N ALA A 75 -6.04 -6.14 13.04
CA ALA A 75 -6.56 -6.48 14.36
C ALA A 75 -7.51 -7.69 14.33
N ALA A 76 -8.39 -7.80 13.33
CA ALA A 76 -9.28 -8.95 13.17
C ALA A 76 -8.52 -10.28 12.98
N PHE A 77 -7.33 -10.23 12.37
CA PHE A 77 -6.44 -11.38 12.20
C PHE A 77 -5.39 -11.53 13.33
N SER A 78 -5.42 -10.68 14.36
CA SER A 78 -4.35 -10.57 15.37
C SER A 78 -2.94 -10.42 14.75
N PHE A 79 -2.85 -9.80 13.59
CA PHE A 79 -1.61 -9.58 12.85
C PHE A 79 -0.93 -8.28 13.30
N ASP A 80 0.34 -8.35 13.70
CA ASP A 80 1.11 -7.17 14.08
C ASP A 80 1.68 -6.43 12.87
N LEU A 81 0.92 -5.44 12.39
CA LEU A 81 1.28 -4.63 11.24
C LEU A 81 2.53 -3.76 11.47
N LYS A 82 2.96 -3.52 12.73
CA LYS A 82 4.00 -2.53 13.09
C LYS A 82 3.77 -1.19 12.38
N TYR A 83 2.52 -0.72 12.36
CA TYR A 83 2.13 0.51 11.69
C TYR A 83 2.74 1.74 12.37
N LYS A 84 3.24 2.69 11.57
CA LYS A 84 3.55 4.05 11.99
C LYS A 84 2.84 5.05 11.07
N LYS A 85 2.49 6.21 11.63
CA LYS A 85 1.84 7.31 10.88
C LYS A 85 2.73 7.82 9.76
N ASP A 86 4.02 7.97 10.02
CA ASP A 86 4.99 8.41 9.01
C ASP A 86 5.30 7.32 7.99
N LEU A 87 5.51 7.75 6.75
CA LEU A 87 5.84 6.87 5.64
C LEU A 87 7.14 6.13 5.95
N ASN A 88 7.08 4.80 5.97
CA ASN A 88 8.26 3.99 6.25
C ASN A 88 8.17 2.60 5.61
N TRP A 89 9.29 2.07 5.18
CA TRP A 89 9.33 0.76 4.53
C TRP A 89 8.81 -0.38 5.41
N ARG A 90 9.07 -0.35 6.73
CA ARG A 90 8.72 -1.46 7.63
C ARG A 90 7.21 -1.68 7.70
N SER A 91 6.41 -0.63 7.87
CA SER A 91 4.95 -0.74 7.88
C SER A 91 4.42 -1.22 6.53
N TYR A 92 5.00 -0.78 5.41
CA TYR A 92 4.55 -1.21 4.10
C TYR A 92 4.90 -2.67 3.80
N ARG A 93 6.14 -3.08 4.08
CA ARG A 93 6.57 -4.48 3.92
C ARG A 93 5.71 -5.43 4.76
N ASN A 94 5.35 -5.03 5.99
CA ASN A 94 4.47 -5.83 6.84
C ASN A 94 3.04 -5.90 6.29
N LEU A 95 2.54 -4.84 5.65
CA LEU A 95 1.28 -4.92 4.91
C LEU A 95 1.36 -5.92 3.76
N LEU A 96 2.43 -5.92 2.97
CA LEU A 96 2.59 -6.87 1.86
C LEU A 96 2.65 -8.32 2.37
N ALA A 97 3.37 -8.57 3.47
CA ALA A 97 3.40 -9.88 4.10
C ALA A 97 2.03 -10.32 4.63
N PHE A 98 1.27 -9.39 5.23
CA PHE A 98 -0.09 -9.66 5.68
C PHE A 98 -1.02 -9.98 4.50
N GLY A 99 -0.94 -9.22 3.41
CA GLY A 99 -1.69 -9.48 2.18
C GLY A 99 -1.41 -10.87 1.63
N LYS A 100 -0.13 -11.22 1.51
CA LYS A 100 0.27 -12.56 1.07
C LYS A 100 -0.29 -13.65 1.97
N TYR A 101 -0.21 -13.48 3.29
CA TYR A 101 -0.79 -14.43 4.23
C TYR A 101 -2.29 -14.60 3.98
N VAL A 102 -3.06 -13.52 3.85
CA VAL A 102 -4.50 -13.61 3.57
C VAL A 102 -4.78 -14.28 2.23
N ALA A 103 -4.01 -13.97 1.19
CA ALA A 103 -4.13 -14.60 -0.13
C ALA A 103 -3.92 -16.13 -0.04
N ASP A 104 -2.85 -16.55 0.63
CA ASP A 104 -2.50 -17.96 0.81
C ASP A 104 -3.59 -18.69 1.62
N GLU A 105 -4.22 -18.06 2.62
CA GLU A 105 -5.35 -18.64 3.36
C GLU A 105 -6.63 -18.75 2.52
N LEU A 106 -6.95 -17.73 1.72
CA LEU A 106 -8.10 -17.76 0.82
C LEU A 106 -7.95 -18.84 -0.26
N GLU A 107 -6.75 -19.01 -0.81
CA GLU A 107 -6.44 -20.05 -1.80
C GLU A 107 -6.65 -21.46 -1.23
N LYS A 108 -6.24 -21.71 0.02
CA LYS A 108 -6.46 -23.00 0.71
C LYS A 108 -7.93 -23.33 0.89
N VAL A 109 -8.77 -22.33 1.17
CA VAL A 109 -10.22 -22.53 1.27
C VAL A 109 -10.80 -22.88 -0.11
N GLY A 110 -10.29 -22.26 -1.17
CA GLY A 110 -10.63 -22.57 -2.55
C GLY A 110 -12.04 -22.11 -2.95
N GLY A 111 -12.52 -22.65 -4.06
CA GLY A 111 -13.84 -22.30 -4.62
C GLY A 111 -13.95 -20.82 -4.98
N ASN A 112 -15.05 -20.18 -4.58
CA ASN A 112 -15.34 -18.78 -4.90
C ASN A 112 -14.50 -17.77 -4.10
N LEU A 113 -13.60 -18.23 -3.23
CA LEU A 113 -12.72 -17.37 -2.42
C LEU A 113 -11.30 -17.24 -2.98
N GLN A 114 -10.97 -17.93 -4.07
CA GLN A 114 -9.66 -17.78 -4.71
C GLN A 114 -9.47 -16.36 -5.24
N PRO A 115 -8.51 -15.57 -4.71
CA PRO A 115 -8.29 -14.22 -5.18
C PRO A 115 -7.59 -14.24 -6.54
N GLN A 116 -8.01 -13.39 -7.46
CA GLN A 116 -7.32 -13.19 -8.73
C GLN A 116 -6.06 -12.35 -8.54
N ASP A 117 -6.10 -11.37 -7.64
CA ASP A 117 -4.99 -10.48 -7.35
C ASP A 117 -5.09 -9.87 -5.92
N MET A 118 -4.24 -8.89 -5.60
CA MET A 118 -4.27 -8.22 -4.30
C MET A 118 -5.45 -7.25 -4.15
N ILE A 119 -6.19 -6.91 -5.20
CA ILE A 119 -7.43 -6.13 -5.11
C ILE A 119 -8.51 -6.98 -4.44
N ASP A 120 -8.65 -8.25 -4.81
CA ASP A 120 -9.58 -9.19 -4.17
C ASP A 120 -9.23 -9.40 -2.71
N VAL A 121 -7.93 -9.65 -2.43
CA VAL A 121 -7.41 -9.80 -1.06
C VAL A 121 -7.72 -8.55 -0.23
N GLN A 122 -7.44 -7.36 -0.75
CA GLN A 122 -7.71 -6.12 -0.03
C GLN A 122 -9.19 -5.89 0.19
N SER A 123 -10.03 -6.23 -0.79
CA SER A 123 -11.48 -6.12 -0.69
C SER A 123 -12.02 -7.04 0.41
N PHE A 124 -11.54 -8.28 0.46
CA PHE A 124 -11.87 -9.23 1.53
C PHE A 124 -11.47 -8.68 2.91
N MET A 125 -10.21 -8.24 3.06
CA MET A 125 -9.69 -7.64 4.29
C MET A 125 -10.55 -6.46 4.75
N TRP A 126 -11.03 -5.62 3.83
CA TRP A 126 -11.85 -4.47 4.15
C TRP A 126 -13.28 -4.82 4.52
N SER A 127 -13.85 -5.86 3.91
CA SER A 127 -15.19 -6.35 4.25
C SER A 127 -15.25 -6.86 5.69
N ILE A 128 -14.25 -7.66 6.12
CA ILE A 128 -14.23 -8.15 7.50
C ILE A 128 -13.86 -7.06 8.52
N ALA A 129 -13.09 -6.04 8.10
CA ALA A 129 -12.70 -4.92 8.97
C ALA A 129 -13.84 -3.93 9.27
N GLN A 130 -14.92 -3.97 8.48
CA GLN A 130 -16.14 -3.18 8.70
C GLN A 130 -17.15 -3.89 9.61
N GLY A 131 -17.01 -5.21 9.78
CA GLY A 131 -17.76 -5.95 10.78
C GLY A 131 -17.34 -5.51 12.17
N ARG A 132 -18.24 -4.85 12.91
CA ARG A 132 -18.16 -4.90 14.37
C ARG A 132 -18.25 -6.38 14.73
N LEU A 133 -17.16 -6.95 15.23
CA LEU A 133 -17.26 -8.16 16.05
C LEU A 133 -18.03 -7.70 17.30
N VAL A 134 -19.35 -7.91 17.26
CA VAL A 134 -20.26 -7.75 18.40
C VAL A 134 -20.22 -9.05 19.19
#